data_AF-A0A7X7TEG0-F1
#
_entry.id   AF-A0A7X7TEG0-F1
#
_cell.length_a   1.000
_cell.length_b   1.000
_cell.length_c   1.000
_cell.angle_alpha   90.00
_cell.angle_beta   90.00
_cell.angle_gamma   90.00
#
_symmetry.space_group_name_H-M   'P 1'
#
loop_
_entity.id
_entity.type
_entity.pdbx_description
1 polymer ?
#
loop_
_entity_poly.entity_id
_entity_poly.type
_entity_poly.pdbx_seq_one_letter_code
_entity_poly.pdbx_strand_id
1 'polypeptide(L)'
;MVDVNSLSEVWLTEFKLPNLVPVIEGDPNEGHIALSATGYSPDTQTIYAYLNGKYLGRIFDCGDDLPIGIDLSANGPNPMIKFIAVNNQGNYYFSPLMEIAYTSPLSYCIVPQTYEPNEPIPFSAINTGTGNTTVFMYADGGQLAWSQEFTGNTISGSIPASVIQAYLTIDSIVFAAAGEMPVSKTISPEDIFDPDAEALIIVADPILGDPHRGPPARHEALLAFRNRGINWKKLEGSQATWERVAEYGWFGNIKYIFFLGHGNYFLGANEPDKLRTLTYFYQNDPVVSCKASKFVTPPGWCKPFPEAAEQKVKTWYSMGFDQLIFFYNDACYGGRLKINAAGQLVEGEPGPIGLFDGPDSDMSFALKLDDTSKDRCYHGWYDVSGGPLISCGDWGMAVWKKLGEGHNLEDALLYAIQKTTQFGPGDAINNYRIKGPGLTTNIYVSGNN
;
A
#
# COMPACT_ATOMS: atom_id res chain seq x y z
N MET A 1 -16.52 -4.96 19.96
CA MET A 1 -15.40 -5.37 19.07
C MET A 1 -15.53 -6.87 18.90
N VAL A 2 -15.41 -7.42 17.70
CA VAL A 2 -15.43 -8.88 17.51
C VAL A 2 -14.07 -9.40 17.97
N ASP A 3 -14.07 -10.40 18.86
CA ASP A 3 -12.84 -11.08 19.25
C ASP A 3 -12.46 -12.10 18.18
N VAL A 4 -11.54 -11.69 17.29
CA VAL A 4 -11.07 -12.52 16.17
C VAL A 4 -10.36 -13.80 16.63
N ASN A 5 -9.87 -13.87 17.87
CA ASN A 5 -9.27 -15.09 18.42
C ASN A 5 -10.36 -16.10 18.80
N SER A 6 -11.46 -15.65 19.40
CA SER A 6 -12.65 -16.49 19.66
C SER A 6 -13.25 -17.07 18.37
N LEU A 7 -13.12 -16.34 17.25
CA LEU A 7 -13.56 -16.81 15.93
C LEU A 7 -12.67 -17.91 15.33
N SER A 8 -11.38 -17.94 15.66
CA SER A 8 -10.48 -19.04 15.29
C SER A 8 -10.87 -20.37 15.95
N GLU A 9 -11.43 -20.33 17.16
CA GLU A 9 -11.89 -21.54 17.88
C GLU A 9 -13.15 -22.16 17.23
N VAL A 10 -14.00 -21.33 16.63
CA VAL A 10 -15.21 -21.77 15.86
C VAL A 10 -14.95 -21.90 14.36
N TRP A 11 -13.68 -21.84 13.93
CA TRP A 11 -13.26 -21.99 12.53
C TRP A 11 -13.79 -23.26 11.86
N LEU A 12 -13.79 -24.39 12.58
CA LEU A 12 -14.25 -25.68 12.06
C LEU A 12 -15.77 -25.87 12.17
N THR A 13 -16.52 -24.92 12.76
CA THR A 13 -17.97 -25.07 12.94
C THR A 13 -18.71 -24.96 11.60
N GLU A 14 -19.69 -25.86 11.39
CA GLU A 14 -20.46 -25.94 10.14
C GLU A 14 -21.70 -25.03 10.11
N PHE A 15 -21.82 -24.33 8.99
CA PHE A 15 -23.02 -23.75 8.34
C PHE A 15 -24.18 -23.15 9.14
N LYS A 16 -24.40 -21.84 8.90
CA LYS A 16 -25.71 -21.31 8.48
C LYS A 16 -25.58 -20.23 7.38
N LEU A 17 -26.23 -20.49 6.22
CA LEU A 17 -26.56 -19.54 5.13
C LEU A 17 -25.36 -18.99 4.30
N PRO A 18 -25.56 -18.29 3.16
CA PRO A 18 -25.47 -18.92 1.83
C PRO A 18 -24.39 -18.31 0.92
N ASN A 19 -24.02 -19.02 -0.14
CA ASN A 19 -23.23 -18.57 -1.32
C ASN A 19 -21.86 -17.87 -1.09
N LEU A 20 -21.44 -17.55 0.13
CA LEU A 20 -20.13 -16.95 0.41
C LEU A 20 -19.01 -17.91 -0.01
N VAL A 21 -18.26 -17.54 -1.06
CA VAL A 21 -17.20 -18.35 -1.67
C VAL A 21 -15.90 -17.55 -1.71
N PRO A 22 -14.78 -18.11 -1.20
CA PRO A 22 -13.44 -17.59 -1.44
C PRO A 22 -13.09 -17.60 -2.93
N VAL A 23 -12.51 -16.51 -3.41
CA VAL A 23 -12.00 -16.38 -4.78
C VAL A 23 -10.51 -16.14 -4.71
N ILE A 24 -9.76 -16.99 -5.42
CA ILE A 24 -8.31 -16.98 -5.45
C ILE A 24 -7.88 -16.42 -6.81
N GLU A 25 -7.06 -15.39 -6.76
CA GLU A 25 -6.50 -14.69 -7.92
C GLU A 25 -4.96 -14.87 -7.93
N GLY A 26 -4.40 -15.11 -9.11
CA GLY A 26 -3.01 -15.55 -9.29
C GLY A 26 -2.86 -17.08 -9.37
N ASP A 27 -1.65 -17.57 -9.65
CA ASP A 27 -1.32 -18.99 -9.57
C ASP A 27 -0.79 -19.31 -8.16
N PRO A 28 -1.46 -20.17 -7.37
CA PRO A 28 -0.97 -20.58 -6.05
C PRO A 28 0.50 -21.03 -6.04
N ASN A 29 0.99 -21.63 -7.13
CA ASN A 29 2.35 -22.18 -7.21
C ASN A 29 3.45 -21.09 -7.30
N GLU A 30 3.09 -19.82 -7.51
CA GLU A 30 3.99 -18.66 -7.32
C GLU A 30 4.28 -18.37 -5.83
N GLY A 31 3.61 -19.09 -4.91
CA GLY A 31 3.73 -18.91 -3.47
C GLY A 31 2.96 -17.70 -2.93
N HIS A 32 2.42 -16.84 -3.80
CA HIS A 32 1.61 -15.68 -3.45
C HIS A 32 0.28 -15.69 -4.20
N ILE A 33 -0.81 -15.42 -3.49
CA ILE A 33 -2.14 -15.23 -4.08
C ILE A 33 -2.80 -13.94 -3.59
N ALA A 34 -3.71 -13.42 -4.40
CA ALA A 34 -4.73 -12.47 -3.98
C ALA A 34 -5.99 -13.25 -3.57
N LEU A 35 -6.62 -12.87 -2.45
CA LEU A 35 -7.80 -13.53 -1.91
C LEU A 35 -8.96 -12.53 -1.74
N SER A 36 -9.99 -12.71 -2.56
CA SER A 36 -11.25 -11.94 -2.57
C SER A 36 -12.45 -12.82 -2.20
N ALA A 37 -13.65 -12.24 -2.13
CA ALA A 37 -14.89 -12.94 -1.77
C ALA A 37 -16.01 -12.70 -2.78
N THR A 38 -16.84 -13.71 -3.02
CA THR A 38 -18.06 -13.57 -3.82
C THR A 38 -19.27 -14.21 -3.11
N GLY A 39 -20.47 -13.87 -3.58
CA GLY A 39 -21.72 -14.46 -3.09
C GLY A 39 -22.15 -14.05 -1.68
N TYR A 40 -21.54 -12.99 -1.13
CA TYR A 40 -22.02 -12.30 0.07
C TYR A 40 -23.32 -11.53 -0.20
N SER A 41 -24.09 -11.23 0.85
CA SER A 41 -25.35 -10.48 0.76
C SER A 41 -25.14 -8.98 0.99
N PRO A 42 -26.03 -8.09 0.46
CA PRO A 42 -25.90 -6.63 0.61
C PRO A 42 -25.97 -6.10 2.06
N ASP A 43 -26.34 -6.93 3.03
CA ASP A 43 -26.31 -6.61 4.46
C ASP A 43 -25.02 -7.06 5.17
N THR A 44 -24.05 -7.61 4.45
CA THR A 44 -22.71 -7.93 4.97
C THR A 44 -21.96 -6.63 5.31
N GLN A 45 -21.45 -6.52 6.53
CA GLN A 45 -20.62 -5.38 6.97
C GLN A 45 -19.13 -5.67 6.81
N THR A 46 -18.71 -6.89 7.18
CA THR A 46 -17.29 -7.24 7.23
C THR A 46 -17.10 -8.71 6.91
N ILE A 47 -16.03 -9.04 6.19
CA ILE A 47 -15.59 -10.42 5.99
C ILE A 47 -14.16 -10.56 6.50
N TYR A 48 -13.96 -11.53 7.40
CA TYR A 48 -12.68 -11.88 8.00
C TYR A 48 -12.13 -13.15 7.32
N ALA A 49 -10.87 -13.10 6.88
CA ALA A 49 -10.17 -14.23 6.27
C ALA A 49 -9.24 -14.92 7.27
N TYR A 50 -9.13 -16.25 7.14
CA TYR A 50 -8.17 -17.06 7.88
C TYR A 50 -7.56 -18.12 6.96
N LEU A 51 -6.38 -18.62 7.33
CA LEU A 51 -5.64 -19.67 6.64
C LEU A 51 -5.17 -20.68 7.66
N ASN A 52 -5.50 -21.97 7.49
CA ASN A 52 -5.21 -23.02 8.46
C ASN A 52 -5.68 -22.67 9.90
N GLY A 53 -6.77 -21.90 10.03
CA GLY A 53 -7.31 -21.39 11.30
C GLY A 53 -6.62 -20.14 11.86
N LYS A 54 -5.56 -19.63 11.23
CA LYS A 54 -4.89 -18.37 11.61
C LYS A 54 -5.54 -17.18 10.92
N TYR A 55 -5.94 -16.16 11.68
CA TYR A 55 -6.47 -14.90 11.14
C TYR A 55 -5.48 -14.21 10.20
N LEU A 56 -5.95 -13.81 9.02
CA LEU A 56 -5.16 -13.14 7.98
C LEU A 56 -5.44 -11.64 7.86
N GLY A 57 -6.68 -11.21 8.08
CA GLY A 57 -7.10 -9.84 7.82
C GLY A 57 -8.58 -9.71 7.50
N ARG A 58 -9.00 -8.49 7.14
CA ARG A 58 -10.32 -8.20 6.59
C ARG A 58 -10.21 -8.06 5.08
N ILE A 59 -11.20 -8.59 4.38
CA ILE A 59 -11.29 -8.54 2.90
C ILE A 59 -12.49 -7.74 2.41
N PHE A 60 -13.28 -7.21 3.34
CA PHE A 60 -14.46 -6.41 3.05
C PHE A 60 -14.73 -5.47 4.23
N ASP A 61 -14.75 -4.17 3.94
CA ASP A 61 -15.43 -3.13 4.70
C ASP A 61 -15.93 -2.11 3.66
N CYS A 62 -16.94 -1.31 4.00
CA CYS A 62 -17.77 -0.56 3.06
C CYS A 62 -17.00 0.18 1.93
N GLY A 63 -17.02 -0.34 0.71
CA GLY A 63 -16.43 0.33 -0.45
C GLY A 63 -16.15 -0.60 -1.63
N ASP A 64 -15.06 -1.36 -1.55
CA ASP A 64 -14.43 -2.02 -2.69
C ASP A 64 -14.07 -3.50 -2.40
N ASP A 65 -14.16 -4.34 -3.43
CA ASP A 65 -13.71 -5.75 -3.44
C ASP A 65 -12.17 -5.82 -3.51
N LEU A 66 -11.45 -5.31 -2.51
CA LEU A 66 -9.98 -5.35 -2.48
C LEU A 66 -9.49 -6.69 -1.93
N PRO A 67 -8.78 -7.52 -2.73
CA PRO A 67 -8.21 -8.77 -2.24
C PRO A 67 -7.14 -8.51 -1.17
N ILE A 68 -6.87 -9.51 -0.33
CA ILE A 68 -5.66 -9.52 0.50
C ILE A 68 -4.58 -10.39 -0.14
N GLY A 69 -3.33 -9.90 -0.13
CA GLY A 69 -2.16 -10.70 -0.50
C GLY A 69 -1.80 -11.72 0.58
N ILE A 70 -1.53 -12.96 0.17
CA ILE A 70 -1.20 -14.07 1.07
C ILE A 70 0.01 -14.84 0.53
N ASP A 71 1.02 -15.00 1.37
CA ASP A 71 2.14 -15.93 1.19
C ASP A 71 1.75 -17.35 1.61
N LEU A 72 1.52 -18.23 0.64
CA LEU A 72 1.18 -19.64 0.85
C LEU A 72 2.39 -20.48 1.24
N SER A 73 3.58 -20.12 0.76
CA SER A 73 4.78 -20.97 0.87
C SER A 73 5.32 -21.10 2.31
N ALA A 74 4.87 -20.24 3.23
CA ALA A 74 5.09 -20.36 4.67
C ALA A 74 4.17 -21.39 5.36
N ASN A 75 3.13 -21.90 4.69
CA ASN A 75 2.03 -22.66 5.30
C ASN A 75 2.02 -24.16 4.96
N GLY A 76 3.02 -24.64 4.20
CA GLY A 76 3.13 -26.03 3.78
C GLY A 76 2.24 -26.40 2.58
N PRO A 77 2.19 -27.68 2.19
CA PRO A 77 1.32 -28.15 1.11
C PRO A 77 -0.16 -28.03 1.48
N ASN A 78 -1.00 -27.77 0.47
CA ASN A 78 -2.46 -27.74 0.55
C ASN A 78 -3.05 -26.90 1.72
N PRO A 79 -2.72 -25.59 1.80
CA PRO A 79 -3.28 -24.74 2.84
C PRO A 79 -4.79 -24.51 2.66
N MET A 80 -5.50 -24.31 3.77
CA MET A 80 -6.97 -24.28 3.83
C MET A 80 -7.50 -22.87 4.15
N ILE A 81 -8.35 -22.33 3.28
CA ILE A 81 -9.05 -21.05 3.43
C ILE A 81 -10.50 -21.27 3.84
N LYS A 82 -11.05 -20.30 4.58
CA LYS A 82 -12.47 -20.07 4.85
C LYS A 82 -12.64 -18.63 5.35
N PHE A 83 -13.85 -18.12 5.23
CA PHE A 83 -14.25 -16.78 5.63
C PHE A 83 -15.31 -16.81 6.72
N ILE A 84 -15.29 -15.76 7.53
CA ILE A 84 -16.33 -15.46 8.51
C ILE A 84 -16.87 -14.07 8.19
N ALA A 85 -18.11 -13.99 7.72
CA ALA A 85 -18.79 -12.73 7.45
C ALA A 85 -19.68 -12.32 8.62
N VAL A 86 -19.79 -11.01 8.86
CA VAL A 86 -20.68 -10.42 9.87
C VAL A 86 -21.64 -9.46 9.17
N ASN A 87 -22.93 -9.60 9.45
CA ASN A 87 -23.97 -8.77 8.84
C ASN A 87 -24.41 -7.58 9.71
N ASN A 88 -25.31 -6.75 9.17
CA ASN A 88 -25.86 -5.56 9.81
C ASN A 88 -26.57 -5.79 11.16
N GLN A 89 -26.93 -7.03 11.52
CA GLN A 89 -27.49 -7.37 12.83
C GLN A 89 -26.49 -8.07 13.76
N GLY A 90 -25.22 -8.19 13.35
CA GLY A 90 -24.16 -8.87 14.11
C GLY A 90 -24.20 -10.40 14.03
N ASN A 91 -24.95 -10.97 13.07
CA ASN A 91 -24.96 -12.41 12.85
C ASN A 91 -23.72 -12.86 12.07
N TYR A 92 -23.19 -14.03 12.41
CA TYR A 92 -22.04 -14.64 11.74
C TYR A 92 -22.48 -15.64 10.65
N TYR A 93 -21.81 -15.57 9.51
CA TYR A 93 -21.94 -16.49 8.37
C TYR A 93 -20.57 -17.04 8.03
N PHE A 94 -20.52 -18.27 7.52
CA PHE A 94 -19.28 -19.01 7.34
C PHE A 94 -19.20 -19.56 5.92
N SER A 95 -18.10 -19.35 5.22
CA SER A 95 -17.88 -20.02 3.93
C SER A 95 -17.62 -21.52 4.12
N PRO A 96 -17.72 -22.33 3.05
CA PRO A 96 -17.06 -23.62 3.00
C PRO A 96 -15.54 -23.49 3.27
N LEU A 97 -14.93 -24.57 3.77
CA LEU A 97 -13.48 -24.75 3.72
C LEU A 97 -13.07 -25.01 2.28
N MET A 98 -12.12 -24.23 1.78
CA MET A 98 -11.51 -24.34 0.47
C MET A 98 -10.05 -24.76 0.62
N GLU A 99 -9.69 -25.89 0.01
CA GLU A 99 -8.30 -26.32 -0.12
C GLU A 99 -7.66 -25.61 -1.32
N ILE A 100 -6.48 -25.02 -1.13
CA ILE A 100 -5.71 -24.44 -2.23
C ILE A 100 -4.76 -25.51 -2.76
N ALA A 101 -4.76 -25.73 -4.07
CA ALA A 101 -3.82 -26.63 -4.75
C ALA A 101 -2.41 -26.00 -4.84
N TYR A 102 -1.73 -25.85 -3.70
CA TYR A 102 -0.32 -25.47 -3.63
C TYR A 102 0.56 -26.71 -3.83
N THR A 103 1.03 -26.91 -5.06
CA THR A 103 1.78 -28.12 -5.46
C THR A 103 3.28 -27.92 -5.63
N SER A 104 3.79 -26.69 -5.39
CA SER A 104 5.22 -26.42 -5.43
C SER A 104 5.94 -27.27 -4.35
N PRO A 105 6.93 -28.09 -4.73
CA PRO A 105 7.64 -28.93 -3.78
C PRO A 105 8.68 -28.13 -2.97
N LEU A 106 8.95 -26.88 -3.35
CA LEU A 106 9.51 -25.83 -2.51
C LEU A 106 8.48 -25.42 -1.45
N SER A 107 8.73 -25.87 -0.23
CA SER A 107 7.85 -25.73 0.94
C SER A 107 8.63 -25.20 2.13
N TYR A 108 7.94 -24.57 3.08
CA TYR A 108 8.54 -23.99 4.28
C TYR A 108 9.69 -23.03 3.96
N CYS A 109 9.54 -22.23 2.89
CA CYS A 109 10.46 -21.16 2.55
C CYS A 109 10.32 -20.07 3.63
N ILE A 110 11.31 -19.96 4.49
CA ILE A 110 11.33 -19.08 5.66
C ILE A 110 12.49 -18.10 5.50
N VAL A 111 12.12 -16.83 5.59
CA VAL A 111 12.98 -15.66 5.63
C VAL A 111 12.39 -14.76 6.73
N PRO A 112 13.19 -14.03 7.53
CA PRO A 112 12.68 -12.95 8.37
C PRO A 112 11.78 -12.00 7.58
N GLN A 113 10.78 -11.39 8.22
CA GLN A 113 10.00 -10.33 7.58
C GLN A 113 10.77 -9.01 7.50
N THR A 114 11.79 -8.86 8.36
CA THR A 114 12.63 -7.66 8.47
C THR A 114 14.13 -7.97 8.46
N TYR A 115 14.96 -7.01 8.05
CA TYR A 115 16.42 -7.09 8.15
C TYR A 115 17.06 -5.80 8.72
N GLU A 116 18.14 -5.94 9.49
CA GLU A 116 19.07 -4.84 9.79
C GLU A 116 20.14 -4.82 8.68
N PRO A 117 20.43 -3.67 8.02
CA PRO A 117 21.38 -3.62 6.90
C PRO A 117 22.80 -4.14 7.19
N ASN A 118 23.21 -4.19 8.46
CA ASN A 118 24.53 -4.61 8.91
C ASN A 118 24.59 -6.07 9.38
N GLU A 119 23.48 -6.80 9.37
CA GLU A 119 23.40 -8.20 9.78
C GLU A 119 23.16 -9.15 8.59
N PRO A 120 23.64 -10.40 8.63
CA PRO A 120 23.31 -11.39 7.61
C PRO A 120 21.82 -11.77 7.67
N ILE A 121 21.13 -11.88 6.53
CA ILE A 121 19.74 -12.37 6.49
C ILE A 121 19.75 -13.91 6.47
N PRO A 122 19.32 -14.60 7.55
CA PRO A 122 19.20 -16.05 7.54
C PRO A 122 18.01 -16.50 6.68
N PHE A 123 18.11 -17.70 6.10
CA PHE A 123 17.00 -18.33 5.37
C PHE A 123 17.01 -19.86 5.52
N SER A 124 15.84 -20.46 5.32
CA SER A 124 15.64 -21.90 5.32
C SER A 124 14.54 -22.29 4.33
N ALA A 125 14.64 -23.44 3.69
CA ALA A 125 13.59 -24.02 2.85
C ALA A 125 13.70 -25.55 2.78
N ILE A 126 12.60 -26.21 2.43
CA ILE A 126 12.57 -27.65 2.12
C ILE A 126 12.16 -27.81 0.66
N ASN A 127 13.04 -28.42 -0.14
CA ASN A 127 12.68 -28.90 -1.47
C ASN A 127 12.41 -30.41 -1.41
N THR A 128 11.18 -30.81 -1.74
CA THR A 128 10.77 -32.23 -1.83
C THR A 128 10.90 -32.83 -3.23
N GLY A 129 11.22 -32.01 -4.23
CA GLY A 129 11.46 -32.39 -5.62
C GLY A 129 12.87 -32.93 -5.88
N THR A 130 13.21 -33.11 -7.15
CA THR A 130 14.52 -33.65 -7.58
C THR A 130 15.34 -32.58 -8.29
N GLY A 131 16.29 -31.97 -7.58
CA GLY A 131 17.23 -31.03 -8.18
C GLY A 131 18.03 -30.23 -7.16
N ASN A 132 18.83 -29.30 -7.66
CA ASN A 132 19.41 -28.25 -6.84
C ASN A 132 18.42 -27.11 -6.69
N THR A 133 18.51 -26.39 -5.57
CA THR A 133 17.74 -25.16 -5.32
C THR A 133 18.70 -23.98 -5.29
N THR A 134 18.45 -22.95 -6.09
CA THR A 134 19.20 -21.69 -6.03
C THR A 134 18.39 -20.67 -5.24
N VAL A 135 19.04 -20.01 -4.29
CA VAL A 135 18.50 -18.86 -3.58
C VAL A 135 19.07 -17.61 -4.22
N PHE A 136 18.21 -16.66 -4.57
CA PHE A 136 18.55 -15.36 -5.15
C PHE A 136 18.13 -14.25 -4.20
N MET A 137 18.84 -13.13 -4.23
CA MET A 137 18.43 -11.87 -3.61
C MET A 137 18.24 -10.84 -4.71
N TYR A 138 17.09 -10.18 -4.71
CA TYR A 138 16.82 -9.02 -5.56
C TYR A 138 16.75 -7.75 -4.73
N ALA A 139 17.32 -6.67 -5.25
CA ALA A 139 17.46 -5.39 -4.58
C ALA A 139 17.36 -4.24 -5.58
N ASP A 140 17.21 -3.01 -5.08
CA ASP A 140 17.26 -1.77 -5.86
C ASP A 140 16.40 -1.81 -7.14
N GLY A 141 15.13 -2.21 -6.99
CA GLY A 141 14.15 -2.27 -8.08
C GLY A 141 14.18 -3.58 -8.86
N GLY A 142 14.44 -4.70 -8.19
CA GLY A 142 14.45 -6.03 -8.82
C GLY A 142 15.75 -6.38 -9.55
N GLN A 143 16.87 -5.73 -9.26
CA GLN A 143 18.18 -6.12 -9.77
C GLN A 143 18.69 -7.35 -9.01
N LEU A 144 19.26 -8.34 -9.73
CA LEU A 144 19.86 -9.50 -9.10
C LEU A 144 21.12 -9.09 -8.34
N ALA A 145 21.06 -9.14 -7.01
CA ALA A 145 22.10 -8.68 -6.12
C ALA A 145 23.05 -9.79 -5.66
N TRP A 146 22.54 -11.01 -5.50
CA TRP A 146 23.29 -12.17 -5.01
C TRP A 146 22.57 -13.47 -5.35
N SER A 147 23.33 -14.57 -5.48
CA SER A 147 22.77 -15.91 -5.58
C SER A 147 23.71 -16.99 -5.06
N GLN A 148 23.13 -18.10 -4.58
CA GLN A 148 23.87 -19.31 -4.19
C GLN A 148 23.03 -20.57 -4.47
N GLU A 149 23.68 -21.58 -5.06
CA GLU A 149 23.09 -22.90 -5.28
C GLU A 149 23.30 -23.82 -4.06
N PHE A 150 22.28 -24.62 -3.75
CA PHE A 150 22.25 -25.62 -2.68
C PHE A 150 21.85 -26.99 -3.23
N THR A 151 22.55 -28.03 -2.79
CA THR A 151 22.29 -29.43 -3.17
C THR A 151 21.51 -30.17 -2.08
N GLY A 152 20.44 -30.87 -2.46
CA GLY A 152 19.64 -31.71 -1.57
C GLY A 152 18.39 -31.02 -1.01
N ASN A 153 17.63 -31.76 -0.21
CA ASN A 153 16.24 -31.44 0.13
C ASN A 153 16.09 -30.38 1.25
N THR A 154 17.13 -30.09 2.01
CA THR A 154 17.11 -29.10 3.09
C THR A 154 18.06 -27.97 2.72
N ILE A 155 17.52 -26.78 2.49
CA ILE A 155 18.27 -25.56 2.22
C ILE A 155 18.33 -24.76 3.52
N SER A 156 19.53 -24.39 3.96
CA SER A 156 19.73 -23.43 5.04
C SER A 156 21.00 -22.63 4.82
N GLY A 157 20.95 -21.34 5.14
CA GLY A 157 22.05 -20.43 4.88
C GLY A 157 21.77 -19.01 5.35
N SER A 158 22.62 -18.08 4.92
CA SER A 158 22.45 -16.65 5.20
C SER A 158 23.08 -15.81 4.10
N ILE A 159 22.41 -14.73 3.71
CA ILE A 159 22.97 -13.73 2.80
C ILE A 159 23.94 -12.85 3.60
N PRO A 160 25.20 -12.65 3.18
CA PRO A 160 26.16 -11.88 3.97
C PRO A 160 25.79 -10.39 4.10
N ALA A 161 26.01 -9.81 5.29
CA ALA A 161 25.84 -8.37 5.54
C ALA A 161 26.57 -7.47 4.52
N SER A 162 27.78 -7.86 4.09
CA SER A 162 28.56 -7.12 3.10
C SER A 162 27.92 -7.06 1.70
N VAL A 163 26.99 -7.97 1.39
CA VAL A 163 26.16 -7.91 0.19
C VAL A 163 25.00 -6.96 0.42
N ILE A 164 24.32 -7.07 1.57
CA ILE A 164 23.14 -6.27 1.91
C ILE A 164 23.49 -4.76 1.95
N GLN A 165 24.62 -4.40 2.57
CA GLN A 165 25.15 -3.03 2.65
C GLN A 165 25.46 -2.38 1.28
N ALA A 166 25.53 -3.15 0.19
CA ALA A 166 25.84 -2.61 -1.14
C ALA A 166 24.62 -1.98 -1.85
N TYR A 167 23.40 -2.24 -1.36
CA TYR A 167 22.13 -1.83 -1.96
C TYR A 167 21.35 -0.89 -1.02
N LEU A 168 20.40 -0.12 -1.57
CA LEU A 168 19.51 0.74 -0.76
C LEU A 168 18.41 -0.05 -0.08
N THR A 169 17.77 -0.94 -0.84
CA THR A 169 16.69 -1.79 -0.33
C THR A 169 16.82 -3.18 -0.91
N ILE A 170 16.78 -4.19 -0.04
CA ILE A 170 16.45 -5.54 -0.46
C ILE A 170 14.96 -5.55 -0.78
N ASP A 171 14.59 -6.06 -1.95
CA ASP A 171 13.21 -6.12 -2.39
C ASP A 171 12.62 -7.51 -2.13
N SER A 172 13.36 -8.57 -2.48
CA SER A 172 12.91 -9.96 -2.28
C SER A 172 14.05 -10.97 -2.21
N ILE A 173 13.75 -12.12 -1.60
CA ILE A 173 14.58 -13.33 -1.61
C ILE A 173 13.79 -14.44 -2.29
N VAL A 174 14.36 -15.03 -3.34
CA VAL A 174 13.65 -15.98 -4.22
C VAL A 174 14.33 -17.34 -4.16
N PHE A 175 13.54 -18.39 -3.92
CA PHE A 175 13.97 -19.78 -3.98
C PHE A 175 13.49 -20.37 -5.31
N ALA A 176 14.38 -20.89 -6.14
CA ALA A 176 14.02 -21.55 -7.38
C ALA A 176 14.72 -22.90 -7.54
N ALA A 177 14.01 -23.87 -8.11
CA ALA A 177 14.55 -25.19 -8.44
C ALA A 177 14.20 -25.56 -9.89
N ALA A 178 14.95 -26.52 -10.44
CA ALA A 178 14.90 -26.81 -11.87
C ALA A 178 13.55 -27.42 -12.30
N GLY A 179 12.80 -26.68 -13.13
CA GLY A 179 11.49 -27.10 -13.64
C GLY A 179 10.31 -26.77 -12.73
N GLU A 180 10.53 -25.98 -11.68
CA GLU A 180 9.52 -25.60 -10.68
C GLU A 180 9.25 -24.09 -10.71
N MET A 181 8.07 -23.67 -10.24
CA MET A 181 7.76 -22.25 -10.06
C MET A 181 8.55 -21.70 -8.85
N PRO A 182 9.25 -20.56 -9.00
CA PRO A 182 10.04 -19.99 -7.91
C PRO A 182 9.15 -19.40 -6.81
N VAL A 183 9.58 -19.56 -5.57
CA VAL A 183 8.94 -18.96 -4.39
C VAL A 183 9.67 -17.65 -4.06
N SER A 184 8.99 -16.51 -4.25
CA SER A 184 9.48 -15.20 -3.81
C SER A 184 9.16 -14.94 -2.33
N LYS A 185 9.94 -14.09 -1.66
CA LYS A 185 9.71 -13.58 -0.30
C LYS A 185 10.07 -12.10 -0.24
N THR A 186 9.08 -11.22 -0.14
CA THR A 186 9.31 -9.80 0.14
C THR A 186 9.85 -9.63 1.56
N ILE A 187 10.84 -8.75 1.73
CA ILE A 187 11.44 -8.42 3.02
C ILE A 187 11.67 -6.91 3.10
N SER A 188 11.50 -6.32 4.28
CA SER A 188 11.64 -4.87 4.50
C SER A 188 12.77 -4.59 5.51
N PRO A 189 13.37 -3.39 5.56
CA PRO A 189 14.28 -3.04 6.66
C PRO A 189 13.54 -3.06 8.02
N GLU A 190 14.24 -3.27 9.12
CA GLU A 190 13.62 -3.19 10.46
C GLU A 190 13.11 -1.77 10.77
N ASP A 191 11.84 -1.68 11.19
CA ASP A 191 11.17 -0.42 11.50
C ASP A 191 11.51 0.05 12.92
N ILE A 192 12.75 0.48 13.08
CA ILE A 192 13.20 1.28 14.21
C ILE A 192 12.77 2.72 13.94
N PHE A 193 11.90 3.27 14.81
CA PHE A 193 11.45 4.66 14.74
C PHE A 193 12.64 5.62 14.77
N ASP A 194 12.63 6.60 13.87
CA ASP A 194 13.67 7.61 13.73
C ASP A 194 13.05 9.02 13.73
N PRO A 195 13.27 9.82 14.78
CA PRO A 195 12.74 11.18 14.85
C PRO A 195 13.40 12.14 13.85
N ASP A 196 14.62 11.81 13.40
CA ASP A 196 15.40 12.61 12.45
C ASP A 196 15.06 12.25 10.98
N ALA A 197 14.09 11.37 10.74
CA ALA A 197 13.56 11.13 9.41
C ALA A 197 12.87 12.39 8.87
N GLU A 198 13.19 12.76 7.62
CA GLU A 198 12.59 13.87 6.88
C GLU A 198 11.58 13.37 5.82
N ALA A 199 11.61 12.08 5.47
CA ALA A 199 10.71 11.47 4.49
C ALA A 199 10.19 10.09 4.89
N LEU A 200 8.95 9.78 4.48
CA LEU A 200 8.37 8.43 4.56
C LEU A 200 8.09 7.86 3.17
N ILE A 201 8.33 6.57 3.02
CA ILE A 201 7.85 5.75 1.90
C ILE A 201 6.92 4.70 2.49
N ILE A 202 5.62 4.85 2.26
CA ILE A 202 4.56 4.00 2.81
C ILE A 202 4.07 3.08 1.69
N VAL A 203 4.24 1.78 1.85
CA VAL A 203 3.79 0.73 0.92
C VAL A 203 2.76 -0.13 1.64
N ALA A 204 1.50 0.25 1.53
CA ALA A 204 0.41 -0.32 2.32
C ALA A 204 -0.01 -1.74 1.87
N ASP A 205 0.04 -2.00 0.57
CA ASP A 205 -0.25 -3.33 0.01
C ASP A 205 1.06 -4.07 -0.33
N PRO A 206 1.32 -5.25 0.28
CA PRO A 206 2.43 -6.12 -0.09
C PRO A 206 2.48 -6.53 -1.56
N ILE A 207 1.34 -6.65 -2.26
CA ILE A 207 1.32 -7.03 -3.69
C ILE A 207 1.92 -5.90 -4.55
N LEU A 208 1.53 -4.64 -4.29
CA LEU A 208 2.15 -3.45 -4.88
C LEU A 208 3.60 -3.23 -4.41
N GLY A 209 4.03 -3.92 -3.35
CA GLY A 209 5.40 -3.93 -2.85
C GLY A 209 6.37 -4.88 -3.59
N ASP A 210 5.87 -5.87 -4.33
CA ASP A 210 6.70 -6.80 -5.12
C ASP A 210 7.46 -6.02 -6.23
N PRO A 211 8.81 -6.06 -6.29
CA PRO A 211 9.58 -5.36 -7.33
C PRO A 211 9.23 -5.77 -8.77
N HIS A 212 8.60 -6.94 -8.96
CA HIS A 212 8.19 -7.45 -10.27
C HIS A 212 6.75 -7.08 -10.64
N ARG A 213 5.96 -6.49 -9.71
CA ARG A 213 4.53 -6.15 -9.91
C ARG A 213 4.18 -4.70 -9.54
N GLY A 214 4.95 -4.07 -8.66
CA GLY A 214 4.75 -2.71 -8.18
C GLY A 214 5.21 -1.60 -9.14
N PRO A 215 4.69 -0.37 -9.02
CA PRO A 215 5.10 0.76 -9.86
C PRO A 215 6.56 1.16 -9.57
N PRO A 216 7.42 1.32 -10.59
CA PRO A 216 8.84 1.60 -10.36
C PRO A 216 9.11 3.01 -9.81
N ALA A 217 8.10 3.87 -9.78
CA ALA A 217 8.13 5.19 -9.14
C ALA A 217 8.63 5.14 -7.68
N ARG A 218 8.33 4.06 -6.94
CA ARG A 218 8.85 3.82 -5.58
C ARG A 218 10.39 3.82 -5.52
N HIS A 219 11.03 3.17 -6.49
CA HIS A 219 12.49 3.08 -6.54
C HIS A 219 13.12 4.43 -6.91
N GLU A 220 12.53 5.16 -7.85
CA GLU A 220 12.97 6.52 -8.18
C GLU A 220 12.78 7.49 -6.99
N ALA A 221 11.76 7.31 -6.14
CA ALA A 221 11.61 8.08 -4.90
C ALA A 221 12.72 7.77 -3.88
N LEU A 222 13.08 6.50 -3.68
CA LEU A 222 14.26 6.09 -2.87
C LEU A 222 15.56 6.72 -3.38
N LEU A 223 15.79 6.65 -4.70
CA LEU A 223 16.94 7.28 -5.34
C LEU A 223 16.93 8.80 -5.17
N ALA A 224 15.77 9.44 -5.30
CA ALA A 224 15.63 10.88 -5.08
C ALA A 224 16.01 11.28 -3.66
N PHE A 225 15.48 10.61 -2.63
CA PHE A 225 15.85 10.92 -1.25
C PHE A 225 17.35 10.68 -0.99
N ARG A 226 17.93 9.57 -1.47
CA ARG A 226 19.38 9.31 -1.38
C ARG A 226 20.21 10.41 -2.04
N ASN A 227 19.92 10.75 -3.30
CA ASN A 227 20.68 11.72 -4.09
C ASN A 227 20.58 13.14 -3.54
N ARG A 228 19.53 13.43 -2.76
CA ARG A 228 19.25 14.72 -2.16
C ARG A 228 19.61 14.80 -0.66
N GLY A 229 20.24 13.75 -0.12
CA GLY A 229 20.73 13.69 1.26
C GLY A 229 19.65 13.66 2.33
N ILE A 230 18.42 13.29 1.97
CA ILE A 230 17.25 13.26 2.85
C ILE A 230 17.29 11.98 3.68
N ASN A 231 17.19 12.10 5.00
CA ASN A 231 16.98 10.92 5.85
C ASN A 231 15.54 10.40 5.66
N TRP A 232 15.37 9.11 5.39
CA TRP A 232 14.08 8.53 5.05
C TRP A 232 13.83 7.19 5.74
N LYS A 233 12.55 6.86 5.94
CA LYS A 233 12.10 5.55 6.43
C LYS A 233 11.09 4.92 5.47
N LYS A 234 11.24 3.62 5.23
CA LYS A 234 10.28 2.81 4.47
C LYS A 234 9.44 2.02 5.47
N LEU A 235 8.12 2.10 5.33
CA LEU A 235 7.13 1.34 6.08
C LEU A 235 6.35 0.51 5.08
N GLU A 236 6.49 -0.80 5.14
CA GLU A 236 5.93 -1.72 4.14
C GLU A 236 5.24 -2.91 4.80
N GLY A 237 4.17 -3.40 4.17
CA GLY A 237 3.40 -4.54 4.68
C GLY A 237 2.96 -4.31 6.13
N SER A 238 3.33 -5.21 7.04
CA SER A 238 2.94 -5.13 8.46
C SER A 238 3.44 -3.89 9.21
N GLN A 239 4.40 -3.15 8.67
CA GLN A 239 4.86 -1.86 9.20
C GLN A 239 3.97 -0.69 8.75
N ALA A 240 3.31 -0.80 7.59
CA ALA A 240 2.47 0.23 6.99
C ALA A 240 1.07 0.30 7.63
N THR A 241 1.03 0.40 8.95
CA THR A 241 -0.19 0.57 9.76
C THR A 241 -0.40 2.04 10.12
N TRP A 242 -1.66 2.42 10.40
CA TRP A 242 -1.98 3.79 10.79
C TRP A 242 -1.20 4.23 12.03
N GLU A 243 -1.07 3.35 13.03
CA GLU A 243 -0.39 3.60 14.30
C GLU A 243 1.09 3.94 14.09
N ARG A 244 1.80 3.19 13.24
CA ARG A 244 3.22 3.43 12.93
C ARG A 244 3.43 4.69 12.11
N VAL A 245 2.59 4.95 11.09
CA VAL A 245 2.67 6.20 10.32
C VAL A 245 2.30 7.42 11.18
N ALA A 246 1.34 7.29 12.10
CA ALA A 246 0.97 8.35 13.04
C ALA A 246 2.10 8.71 14.00
N GLU A 247 2.92 7.74 14.43
CA GLU A 247 4.09 7.97 15.29
C GLU A 247 5.08 8.97 14.66
N TYR A 248 5.38 8.83 13.36
CA TYR A 248 6.19 9.79 12.61
C TYR A 248 5.51 11.14 12.41
N GLY A 249 4.18 11.20 12.35
CA GLY A 249 3.44 12.47 12.31
C GLY A 249 3.32 13.19 13.65
N TRP A 250 3.43 12.46 14.78
CA TRP A 250 3.39 13.01 16.13
C TRP A 250 4.77 13.39 16.68
N PHE A 251 5.82 12.67 16.29
CA PHE A 251 7.14 12.75 16.92
C PHE A 251 8.31 12.92 15.94
N GLY A 252 8.08 12.77 14.63
CA GLY A 252 9.11 12.92 13.59
C GLY A 252 9.07 14.28 12.89
N ASN A 253 9.99 14.48 11.94
CA ASN A 253 10.15 15.74 11.19
C ASN A 253 9.78 15.58 9.70
N ILE A 254 8.68 14.86 9.42
CA ILE A 254 8.34 14.45 8.04
C ILE A 254 7.92 15.64 7.17
N LYS A 255 8.71 15.87 6.11
CA LYS A 255 8.50 16.87 5.05
C LYS A 255 7.99 16.25 3.74
N TYR A 256 8.33 14.99 3.48
CA TYR A 256 8.00 14.31 2.23
C TYR A 256 7.32 12.97 2.52
N ILE A 257 6.21 12.67 1.84
CA ILE A 257 5.58 11.35 1.88
C ILE A 257 5.41 10.84 0.46
N PHE A 258 5.89 9.62 0.20
CA PHE A 258 5.45 8.78 -0.91
C PHE A 258 4.50 7.72 -0.33
N PHE A 259 3.25 7.69 -0.78
CA PHE A 259 2.28 6.67 -0.40
C PHE A 259 1.93 5.83 -1.62
N LEU A 260 1.98 4.50 -1.47
CA LEU A 260 1.58 3.51 -2.46
C LEU A 260 0.63 2.51 -1.81
N GLY A 261 -0.56 2.37 -2.37
CA GLY A 261 -1.61 1.50 -1.84
C GLY A 261 -2.94 1.71 -2.57
N HIS A 262 -3.98 1.02 -2.12
CA HIS A 262 -5.33 1.27 -2.64
C HIS A 262 -5.94 2.54 -2.04
N GLY A 263 -6.92 3.11 -2.75
CA GLY A 263 -7.67 4.27 -2.31
C GLY A 263 -9.04 4.38 -2.94
N ASN A 264 -9.88 5.20 -2.33
CA ASN A 264 -11.22 5.58 -2.80
C ASN A 264 -11.50 7.02 -2.28
N TYR A 265 -12.74 7.50 -2.34
CA TYR A 265 -13.12 8.85 -1.94
C TYR A 265 -14.46 8.93 -1.16
N PHE A 266 -14.94 7.80 -0.66
CA PHE A 266 -16.03 7.71 0.32
C PHE A 266 -15.89 6.42 1.16
N LEU A 267 -16.47 6.40 2.37
CA LEU A 267 -16.46 5.23 3.29
C LEU A 267 -17.53 4.17 3.00
N GLY A 268 -18.27 4.30 1.90
CA GLY A 268 -19.25 3.30 1.47
C GLY A 268 -20.27 3.85 0.48
N ALA A 269 -20.72 3.00 -0.44
CA ALA A 269 -21.64 3.38 -1.53
C ALA A 269 -23.00 3.96 -1.06
N ASN A 270 -23.39 3.70 0.20
CA ASN A 270 -24.61 4.23 0.81
C ASN A 270 -24.47 5.66 1.37
N GLU A 271 -23.28 6.27 1.31
CA GLU A 271 -22.98 7.58 1.88
C GLU A 271 -22.51 8.63 0.84
N PRO A 272 -23.22 8.81 -0.31
CA PRO A 272 -22.75 9.61 -1.44
C PRO A 272 -22.59 11.10 -1.12
N ASP A 273 -23.12 11.57 0.01
CA ASP A 273 -23.05 12.96 0.45
C ASP A 273 -21.93 13.23 1.49
N LYS A 274 -21.12 12.21 1.81
CA LYS A 274 -20.02 12.23 2.81
C LYS A 274 -18.65 11.88 2.20
N LEU A 275 -18.35 12.51 1.08
CA LEU A 275 -17.07 12.37 0.37
C LEU A 275 -15.88 12.61 1.31
N ARG A 276 -14.88 11.72 1.28
CA ARG A 276 -13.54 11.87 1.89
C ARG A 276 -12.56 11.00 1.13
N THR A 277 -11.42 11.55 0.72
CA THR A 277 -10.30 10.75 0.22
C THR A 277 -9.95 9.67 1.26
N LEU A 278 -10.00 8.42 0.82
CA LEU A 278 -9.78 7.20 1.58
C LEU A 278 -8.52 6.53 1.04
N THR A 279 -7.64 6.12 1.93
CA THR A 279 -6.47 5.28 1.62
C THR A 279 -6.53 4.04 2.49
N TYR A 280 -6.26 2.89 1.90
CA TYR A 280 -6.20 1.62 2.63
C TYR A 280 -4.77 1.36 3.09
N PHE A 281 -4.63 1.15 4.39
CA PHE A 281 -3.37 0.75 5.04
C PHE A 281 -3.30 -0.80 5.09
N TYR A 282 -2.24 -1.35 5.68
CA TYR A 282 -2.05 -2.80 5.77
C TYR A 282 -3.30 -3.57 6.22
N GLN A 283 -3.59 -4.70 5.57
CA GLN A 283 -4.81 -5.51 5.73
C GLN A 283 -6.12 -4.73 5.46
N ASN A 284 -6.08 -3.81 4.50
CA ASN A 284 -7.22 -2.98 4.09
C ASN A 284 -7.82 -2.14 5.24
N ASP A 285 -7.00 -1.66 6.17
CA ASP A 285 -7.44 -0.79 7.28
C ASP A 285 -7.77 0.62 6.74
N PRO A 286 -9.03 1.09 6.79
CA PRO A 286 -9.45 2.31 6.11
C PRO A 286 -9.03 3.58 6.88
N VAL A 287 -8.25 4.44 6.22
CA VAL A 287 -7.84 5.75 6.74
C VAL A 287 -8.35 6.86 5.81
N VAL A 288 -9.27 7.68 6.32
CA VAL A 288 -9.78 8.86 5.57
C VAL A 288 -8.97 10.11 5.83
N SER A 289 -9.10 11.13 4.99
CA SER A 289 -8.54 12.46 5.22
C SER A 289 -8.89 13.01 6.62
N CYS A 290 -10.19 13.21 6.90
CA CYS A 290 -10.69 13.74 8.17
C CYS A 290 -12.14 13.33 8.48
N LYS A 291 -12.54 13.48 9.74
CA LYS A 291 -13.90 13.18 10.24
C LYS A 291 -14.40 14.28 11.17
N ALA A 292 -15.72 14.49 11.23
CA ALA A 292 -16.32 15.66 11.89
C ALA A 292 -15.98 15.75 13.38
N SER A 293 -15.94 14.62 14.09
CA SER A 293 -15.63 14.51 15.52
C SER A 293 -14.21 14.95 15.90
N LYS A 294 -13.32 15.22 14.93
CA LYS A 294 -11.98 15.77 15.17
C LYS A 294 -11.95 17.30 15.24
N PHE A 295 -13.07 17.99 15.03
CA PHE A 295 -13.15 19.45 15.02
C PHE A 295 -14.11 19.97 16.10
N VAL A 296 -13.74 21.08 16.75
CA VAL A 296 -14.66 21.85 17.62
C VAL A 296 -15.78 22.50 16.80
N THR A 297 -15.47 22.91 15.58
CA THR A 297 -16.43 23.38 14.57
C THR A 297 -16.00 22.81 13.22
N PRO A 298 -16.63 21.72 12.76
CA PRO A 298 -16.28 21.10 11.48
C PRO A 298 -16.49 22.08 10.31
N PRO A 299 -15.65 22.03 9.25
CA PRO A 299 -15.96 22.67 7.99
C PRO A 299 -17.35 22.24 7.47
N GLY A 300 -18.08 23.11 6.78
CA GLY A 300 -19.45 22.84 6.34
C GLY A 300 -19.60 21.62 5.40
N TRP A 301 -18.52 21.26 4.70
CA TRP A 301 -18.43 20.05 3.88
C TRP A 301 -18.11 18.78 4.69
N CYS A 302 -17.55 18.92 5.89
CA CYS A 302 -17.11 17.83 6.75
C CYS A 302 -18.27 17.26 7.58
N LYS A 303 -19.27 16.69 6.88
CA LYS A 303 -20.42 16.01 7.53
C LYS A 303 -19.97 14.81 8.36
N PRO A 304 -20.63 14.51 9.50
CA PRO A 304 -20.32 13.34 10.31
C PRO A 304 -20.73 12.04 9.63
N PHE A 305 -19.91 11.01 9.81
CA PHE A 305 -20.25 9.61 9.53
C PHE A 305 -21.28 9.09 10.53
N PRO A 306 -21.91 7.92 10.30
CA PRO A 306 -22.74 7.26 11.31
C PRO A 306 -21.92 7.00 12.56
N GLU A 307 -22.51 7.13 13.75
CA GLU A 307 -21.81 7.14 15.03
C GLU A 307 -20.77 6.02 15.19
N ALA A 308 -21.13 4.79 14.80
CA ALA A 308 -20.27 3.61 14.88
C ALA A 308 -19.01 3.69 13.99
N ALA A 309 -19.09 4.37 12.84
CA ALA A 309 -17.95 4.64 11.95
C ALA A 309 -17.20 5.90 12.40
N GLU A 310 -17.91 6.97 12.75
CA GLU A 310 -17.35 8.23 13.25
C GLU A 310 -16.47 8.00 14.50
N GLN A 311 -16.84 7.09 15.39
CA GLN A 311 -15.99 6.73 16.55
C GLN A 311 -14.72 5.97 16.15
N LYS A 312 -14.79 5.03 15.18
CA LYS A 312 -13.73 4.06 14.88
C LYS A 312 -12.77 4.48 13.77
N VAL A 313 -13.26 5.17 12.73
CA VAL A 313 -12.47 5.40 11.52
C VAL A 313 -11.23 6.24 11.84
N LYS A 314 -10.09 5.77 11.34
CA LYS A 314 -8.78 6.40 11.47
C LYS A 314 -8.64 7.54 10.46
N THR A 315 -7.86 8.57 10.78
CA THR A 315 -7.72 9.72 9.87
C THR A 315 -6.29 10.24 9.73
N TRP A 316 -5.93 10.71 8.54
CA TRP A 316 -4.69 11.44 8.27
C TRP A 316 -4.58 12.72 9.10
N TYR A 317 -5.67 13.48 9.23
CA TYR A 317 -5.72 14.68 10.08
C TYR A 317 -5.29 14.41 11.54
N SER A 318 -5.53 13.19 12.06
CA SER A 318 -5.12 12.83 13.41
C SER A 318 -3.69 12.29 13.53
N MET A 319 -2.99 12.04 12.42
CA MET A 319 -1.55 11.75 12.42
C MET A 319 -0.72 13.02 12.68
N GLY A 320 -1.25 14.20 12.39
CA GLY A 320 -0.69 15.46 12.92
C GLY A 320 0.36 16.17 12.06
N PHE A 321 0.87 15.55 10.98
CA PHE A 321 1.86 16.13 10.06
C PHE A 321 1.64 17.63 9.81
N ASP A 322 2.59 18.47 10.23
CA ASP A 322 2.52 19.94 10.10
C ASP A 322 3.71 20.56 9.37
N GLN A 323 4.81 19.84 9.26
CA GLN A 323 6.02 20.24 8.51
C GLN A 323 6.00 19.79 7.05
N LEU A 324 4.99 19.02 6.64
CA LEU A 324 4.87 18.43 5.32
C LEU A 324 4.93 19.49 4.20
N ILE A 325 5.73 19.21 3.18
CA ILE A 325 5.96 20.04 1.98
C ILE A 325 5.30 19.37 0.77
N PHE A 326 5.52 18.06 0.61
CA PHE A 326 5.01 17.29 -0.52
C PHE A 326 4.48 15.93 -0.09
N PHE A 327 3.26 15.62 -0.52
CA PHE A 327 2.68 14.28 -0.45
C PHE A 327 2.44 13.76 -1.86
N TYR A 328 3.02 12.63 -2.22
CA TYR A 328 2.75 11.91 -3.46
C TYR A 328 1.85 10.71 -3.15
N ASN A 329 0.56 10.83 -3.48
CA ASN A 329 -0.41 9.75 -3.28
C ASN A 329 -0.55 8.91 -4.55
N ASP A 330 0.12 7.76 -4.58
CA ASP A 330 0.05 6.76 -5.65
C ASP A 330 -1.08 5.75 -5.40
N ALA A 331 -2.27 6.27 -5.08
CA ALA A 331 -3.48 5.49 -4.82
C ALA A 331 -4.64 5.89 -5.73
N CYS A 332 -5.52 4.93 -6.01
CA CYS A 332 -6.76 5.14 -6.73
C CYS A 332 -7.58 6.29 -6.10
N TYR A 333 -8.11 7.17 -6.94
CA TYR A 333 -8.97 8.30 -6.56
C TYR A 333 -8.38 9.31 -5.56
N GLY A 334 -7.08 9.24 -5.21
CA GLY A 334 -6.46 10.13 -4.23
C GLY A 334 -6.63 11.62 -4.54
N GLY A 335 -6.66 12.00 -5.81
CA GLY A 335 -6.88 13.36 -6.32
C GLY A 335 -8.31 13.68 -6.76
N ARG A 336 -9.27 12.75 -6.59
CA ARG A 336 -10.64 12.86 -7.12
C ARG A 336 -11.42 14.06 -6.56
N LEU A 337 -11.14 14.48 -5.33
CA LEU A 337 -11.90 15.52 -4.64
C LEU A 337 -11.25 16.90 -4.71
N LYS A 338 -12.09 17.94 -4.63
CA LYS A 338 -11.67 19.35 -4.48
C LYS A 338 -12.65 20.14 -3.62
N ILE A 339 -12.14 21.17 -2.94
CA ILE A 339 -12.95 22.18 -2.28
C ILE A 339 -13.24 23.28 -3.31
N ASN A 340 -14.52 23.47 -3.64
CA ASN A 340 -14.94 24.48 -4.61
C ASN A 340 -15.00 25.90 -4.01
N ALA A 341 -15.20 26.92 -4.86
CA ALA A 341 -15.28 28.32 -4.42
C ALA A 341 -16.44 28.65 -3.46
N ALA A 342 -17.42 27.75 -3.31
CA ALA A 342 -18.51 27.85 -2.33
C ALA A 342 -18.18 27.15 -0.99
N GLY A 343 -16.95 26.66 -0.81
CA GLY A 343 -16.54 25.92 0.38
C GLY A 343 -17.18 24.53 0.49
N GLN A 344 -17.50 23.90 -0.63
CA GLN A 344 -18.07 22.55 -0.69
C GLN A 344 -17.04 21.56 -1.20
N LEU A 345 -16.95 20.39 -0.57
CA LEU A 345 -16.18 19.26 -1.09
C LEU A 345 -16.99 18.56 -2.17
N VAL A 346 -16.42 18.46 -3.37
CA VAL A 346 -17.05 17.90 -4.58
C VAL A 346 -16.03 17.07 -5.35
N GLU A 347 -16.48 16.24 -6.28
CA GLU A 347 -15.59 15.64 -7.27
C GLU A 347 -14.98 16.72 -8.19
N GLY A 348 -13.75 16.47 -8.64
CA GLY A 348 -13.08 17.20 -9.70
C GLY A 348 -13.68 16.92 -11.07
N GLU A 349 -13.26 17.69 -12.07
CA GLU A 349 -13.57 17.36 -13.46
C GLU A 349 -12.58 16.32 -13.97
N PRO A 350 -13.00 15.37 -14.83
CA PRO A 350 -12.09 14.44 -15.50
C PRO A 350 -11.25 15.15 -16.57
N GLY A 351 -10.13 14.54 -16.96
CA GLY A 351 -9.31 15.03 -18.07
C GLY A 351 -8.27 16.10 -17.68
N PRO A 352 -7.65 16.75 -18.67
CA PRO A 352 -6.49 17.61 -18.46
C PRO A 352 -6.93 19.00 -17.97
N ILE A 353 -6.56 19.35 -16.74
CA ILE A 353 -6.87 20.65 -16.12
C ILE A 353 -5.68 21.63 -16.12
N GLY A 354 -4.53 21.22 -16.67
CA GLY A 354 -3.25 21.90 -16.50
C GLY A 354 -2.51 21.45 -15.23
N LEU A 355 -1.44 22.17 -14.86
CA LEU A 355 -0.56 21.81 -13.73
C LEU A 355 -1.22 21.93 -12.34
N PHE A 356 -2.47 22.42 -12.23
CA PHE A 356 -3.10 22.77 -10.97
C PHE A 356 -4.64 22.60 -11.03
N ASP A 357 -5.25 21.78 -10.15
CA ASP A 357 -6.69 21.49 -10.15
C ASP A 357 -7.46 22.20 -9.01
N GLY A 358 -7.15 23.47 -8.81
CA GLY A 358 -7.71 24.30 -7.74
C GLY A 358 -6.96 24.16 -6.40
N PRO A 359 -7.15 25.13 -5.49
CA PRO A 359 -6.23 25.33 -4.37
C PRO A 359 -6.22 24.20 -3.37
N ASP A 360 -7.35 23.51 -3.10
CA ASP A 360 -7.41 22.54 -2.01
C ASP A 360 -8.32 21.33 -2.26
N SER A 361 -8.03 20.25 -1.53
CA SER A 361 -8.87 19.10 -1.30
C SER A 361 -9.02 18.85 0.21
N ASP A 362 -9.89 17.93 0.60
CA ASP A 362 -9.98 17.47 1.98
C ASP A 362 -8.68 16.79 2.45
N MET A 363 -7.89 16.21 1.55
CA MET A 363 -6.58 15.64 1.87
C MET A 363 -5.49 16.71 2.01
N SER A 364 -5.43 17.75 1.16
CA SER A 364 -4.47 18.86 1.38
C SER A 364 -4.73 19.55 2.72
N PHE A 365 -6.01 19.80 3.04
CA PHE A 365 -6.45 20.29 4.34
C PHE A 365 -6.09 19.34 5.50
N ALA A 366 -6.36 18.05 5.37
CA ALA A 366 -6.06 17.07 6.42
C ALA A 366 -4.55 17.00 6.76
N LEU A 367 -3.70 17.21 5.76
CA LEU A 367 -2.24 17.18 5.88
C LEU A 367 -1.61 18.56 6.16
N LYS A 368 -2.42 19.60 6.40
CA LYS A 368 -1.97 21.00 6.60
C LYS A 368 -1.09 21.53 5.45
N LEU A 369 -1.38 21.06 4.24
CA LEU A 369 -0.75 21.50 2.99
C LEU A 369 -1.46 22.72 2.40
N ASP A 370 -2.59 23.15 2.98
CA ASP A 370 -3.43 24.29 2.62
C ASP A 370 -2.91 25.66 3.13
N ASP A 371 -1.74 25.68 3.77
CA ASP A 371 -1.10 26.89 4.30
C ASP A 371 -0.59 27.82 3.19
N THR A 372 -1.42 28.80 2.82
CA THR A 372 -1.12 29.84 1.80
C THR A 372 0.13 30.68 2.05
N SER A 373 0.78 30.57 3.22
CA SER A 373 2.06 31.23 3.50
C SER A 373 3.30 30.42 3.08
N LYS A 374 3.12 29.19 2.58
CA LYS A 374 4.21 28.26 2.26
C LYS A 374 3.98 27.54 0.93
N ASP A 375 5.06 27.25 0.23
CA ASP A 375 5.02 26.41 -0.96
C ASP A 375 4.90 24.93 -0.60
N ARG A 376 3.65 24.44 -0.60
CA ARG A 376 3.26 23.08 -0.23
C ARG A 376 2.28 22.52 -1.25
N CYS A 377 2.35 21.23 -1.55
CA CYS A 377 1.36 20.59 -2.40
C CYS A 377 1.13 19.09 -2.11
N TYR A 378 -0.03 18.64 -2.58
CA TYR A 378 -0.49 17.27 -2.59
C TYR A 378 -0.64 16.82 -4.05
N HIS A 379 0.02 15.73 -4.42
CA HIS A 379 -0.21 15.00 -5.67
C HIS A 379 -1.12 13.80 -5.40
N GLY A 380 -2.08 13.56 -6.29
CA GLY A 380 -2.85 12.31 -6.31
C GLY A 380 -3.52 12.06 -7.66
N TRP A 381 -4.15 10.90 -7.81
CA TRP A 381 -4.81 10.50 -9.05
C TRP A 381 -6.32 10.75 -9.04
N TYR A 382 -6.86 11.29 -10.14
CA TYR A 382 -8.30 11.44 -10.35
C TYR A 382 -9.00 10.08 -10.46
N ASP A 383 -8.52 9.24 -11.37
CA ASP A 383 -8.98 7.86 -11.54
C ASP A 383 -7.88 7.05 -12.22
N VAL A 384 -7.47 5.94 -11.61
CA VAL A 384 -6.54 4.95 -12.21
C VAL A 384 -7.13 3.55 -12.20
N SER A 385 -8.40 3.40 -11.82
CA SER A 385 -9.10 2.11 -11.76
C SER A 385 -9.34 1.49 -13.14
N GLY A 386 -9.43 2.32 -14.18
CA GLY A 386 -9.65 1.94 -15.58
C GLY A 386 -8.48 2.23 -16.52
N GLY A 387 -7.32 2.63 -16.00
CA GLY A 387 -6.12 2.94 -16.79
C GLY A 387 -5.08 1.81 -16.74
N PRO A 388 -4.17 1.72 -17.72
CA PRO A 388 -3.02 0.83 -17.59
C PRO A 388 -2.09 1.37 -16.48
N LEU A 389 -2.00 0.64 -15.37
CA LEU A 389 -1.16 0.96 -14.19
C LEU A 389 0.28 1.37 -14.58
N ILE A 390 0.81 0.77 -15.65
CA ILE A 390 2.11 1.07 -16.26
C ILE A 390 2.25 2.56 -16.60
N SER A 391 1.23 3.20 -17.19
CA SER A 391 1.33 4.61 -17.62
C SER A 391 1.48 5.60 -16.45
N CYS A 392 0.86 5.29 -15.31
CA CYS A 392 0.97 6.09 -14.08
C CYS A 392 2.29 5.79 -13.34
N GLY A 393 2.75 4.53 -13.40
CA GLY A 393 4.10 4.14 -12.94
C GLY A 393 5.21 4.87 -13.70
N ASP A 394 5.19 4.84 -15.03
CA ASP A 394 6.17 5.54 -15.90
C ASP A 394 6.18 7.05 -15.66
N TRP A 395 4.99 7.66 -15.47
CA TRP A 395 4.87 9.05 -15.10
C TRP A 395 5.50 9.34 -13.74
N GLY A 396 5.18 8.54 -12.71
CA GLY A 396 5.75 8.68 -11.38
C GLY A 396 7.26 8.54 -11.37
N MET A 397 7.82 7.58 -12.12
CA MET A 397 9.27 7.48 -12.36
C MET A 397 9.85 8.76 -12.94
N ALA A 398 9.23 9.31 -13.99
CA ALA A 398 9.72 10.50 -14.67
C ALA A 398 9.72 11.73 -13.74
N VAL A 399 8.70 11.88 -12.89
CA VAL A 399 8.65 12.93 -11.86
C VAL A 399 9.74 12.73 -10.81
N TRP A 400 9.79 11.57 -10.15
CA TRP A 400 10.71 11.33 -9.04
C TRP A 400 12.18 11.37 -9.45
N LYS A 401 12.50 10.85 -10.65
CA LYS A 401 13.84 10.97 -11.23
C LYS A 401 14.30 12.43 -11.34
N LYS A 402 13.42 13.33 -11.80
CA LYS A 402 13.75 14.76 -11.94
C LYS A 402 13.89 15.47 -10.60
N LEU A 403 13.05 15.14 -9.63
CA LEU A 403 13.22 15.61 -8.25
C LEU A 403 14.57 15.14 -7.66
N GLY A 404 14.99 13.89 -7.95
CA GLY A 404 16.29 13.34 -7.57
C GLY A 404 17.49 13.99 -8.27
N GLU A 405 17.31 14.44 -9.52
CA GLU A 405 18.28 15.27 -10.26
C GLU A 405 18.34 16.73 -9.73
N GLY A 406 17.50 17.11 -8.75
CA GLY A 406 17.50 18.42 -8.10
C GLY A 406 16.59 19.47 -8.75
N HIS A 407 15.73 19.08 -9.71
CA HIS A 407 14.71 19.95 -10.27
C HIS A 407 13.57 20.22 -9.26
N ASN A 408 12.80 21.28 -9.51
CA ASN A 408 11.53 21.50 -8.82
C ASN A 408 10.41 20.61 -9.38
N LEU A 409 9.26 20.63 -8.72
CA LEU A 409 8.09 19.85 -9.12
C LEU A 409 7.49 20.30 -10.47
N GLU A 410 7.56 21.59 -10.83
CA GLU A 410 7.09 22.03 -12.15
C GLU A 410 7.92 21.41 -13.29
N ASP A 411 9.24 21.53 -13.23
CA ASP A 411 10.18 20.91 -14.18
C ASP A 411 9.97 19.40 -14.28
N ALA A 412 9.77 18.73 -13.13
CA ALA A 412 9.54 17.30 -13.05
C ALA A 412 8.21 16.87 -13.72
N LEU A 413 7.13 17.61 -13.47
CA LEU A 413 5.84 17.39 -14.12
C LEU A 413 5.89 17.70 -15.62
N LEU A 414 6.52 18.81 -16.03
CA LEU A 414 6.71 19.16 -17.44
C LEU A 414 7.54 18.10 -18.19
N TYR A 415 8.55 17.51 -17.55
CA TYR A 415 9.30 16.39 -18.10
C TYR A 415 8.42 15.13 -18.26
N ALA A 416 7.62 14.77 -17.26
CA ALA A 416 6.69 13.64 -17.35
C ALA A 416 5.62 13.84 -18.45
N ILE A 417 5.09 15.06 -18.58
CA ILE A 417 4.21 15.47 -19.71
C ILE A 417 4.92 15.25 -21.05
N GLN A 418 6.17 15.71 -21.20
CA GLN A 418 6.95 15.55 -22.44
C GLN A 418 7.31 14.09 -22.76
N LYS A 419 7.35 13.20 -21.76
CA LYS A 419 7.57 11.76 -21.94
C LYS A 419 6.29 10.97 -22.19
N THR A 420 5.13 11.57 -21.97
CA THR A 420 3.84 10.91 -22.19
C THR A 420 3.60 10.68 -23.68
N THR A 421 3.34 9.43 -24.05
CA THR A 421 3.07 9.01 -25.44
C THR A 421 1.62 8.56 -25.67
N GLN A 422 0.82 8.46 -24.60
CA GLN A 422 -0.57 8.01 -24.61
C GLN A 422 -1.47 9.12 -24.03
N PHE A 423 -2.64 9.36 -24.65
CA PHE A 423 -3.49 10.52 -24.37
C PHE A 423 -4.98 10.17 -24.21
N GLY A 424 -5.28 8.93 -23.83
CA GLY A 424 -6.62 8.44 -23.52
C GLY A 424 -7.13 8.93 -22.16
N PRO A 425 -8.45 8.81 -21.87
CA PRO A 425 -9.06 9.33 -20.64
C PRO A 425 -8.49 8.74 -19.34
N GLY A 426 -7.92 7.54 -19.37
CA GLY A 426 -7.30 6.86 -18.23
C GLY A 426 -5.77 7.05 -18.11
N ASP A 427 -5.14 7.82 -18.99
CA ASP A 427 -3.68 8.03 -18.95
C ASP A 427 -3.28 9.09 -17.93
N ALA A 428 -2.05 8.97 -17.42
CA ALA A 428 -1.51 9.80 -16.34
C ALA A 428 -1.69 11.31 -16.57
N ILE A 429 -1.42 11.81 -17.79
CA ILE A 429 -1.55 13.24 -18.15
C ILE A 429 -2.97 13.81 -17.97
N ASN A 430 -3.99 12.95 -18.04
CA ASN A 430 -5.39 13.31 -17.87
C ASN A 430 -5.88 13.08 -16.42
N ASN A 431 -5.11 12.36 -15.60
CA ASN A 431 -5.51 11.91 -14.27
C ASN A 431 -4.65 12.43 -13.12
N TYR A 432 -3.43 12.91 -13.32
CA TYR A 432 -2.67 13.54 -12.23
C TYR A 432 -3.39 14.79 -11.72
N ARG A 433 -3.31 15.04 -10.41
CA ARG A 433 -3.94 16.18 -9.74
C ARG A 433 -2.95 16.77 -8.74
N ILE A 434 -2.68 18.07 -8.88
CA ILE A 434 -1.95 18.87 -7.88
C ILE A 434 -2.97 19.73 -7.12
N LYS A 435 -2.86 19.73 -5.79
CA LYS A 435 -3.65 20.50 -4.81
C LYS A 435 -2.69 21.13 -3.78
N GLY A 436 -3.18 22.07 -2.97
CA GLY A 436 -2.39 22.90 -2.06
C GLY A 436 -1.95 24.21 -2.74
N PRO A 437 -1.94 25.37 -2.06
CA PRO A 437 -1.70 26.69 -2.65
C PRO A 437 -0.26 26.97 -3.09
N GLY A 438 0.68 26.03 -2.92
CA GLY A 438 2.10 26.26 -3.19
C GLY A 438 2.46 26.36 -4.67
N LEU A 439 3.46 27.19 -4.96
CA LEU A 439 4.06 27.29 -6.29
C LEU A 439 4.96 26.06 -6.54
N THR A 440 4.61 25.26 -7.53
CA THR A 440 5.35 24.05 -7.94
C THR A 440 6.81 24.33 -8.33
N THR A 441 7.13 25.56 -8.73
CA THR A 441 8.50 26.06 -8.98
C THR A 441 9.37 26.19 -7.73
N ASN A 442 8.76 26.29 -6.55
CA ASN A 442 9.43 26.44 -5.26
C ASN A 442 9.50 25.11 -4.48
N ILE A 443 8.86 24.04 -4.97
CA ILE A 443 8.84 22.73 -4.31
C ILE A 443 9.98 21.88 -4.84
N TYR A 444 11.00 21.68 -4.00
CA TYR A 444 12.17 20.84 -4.25
C TYR A 444 12.23 19.69 -3.25
N VAL A 445 12.72 18.53 -3.72
CA VAL A 445 13.19 17.47 -2.83
C VAL A 445 14.61 17.82 -2.42
N SER A 446 14.80 18.25 -1.17
CA SER A 446 16.09 18.65 -0.60
C SER A 446 16.13 18.39 0.90
N GLY A 447 17.20 17.77 1.39
CA GLY A 447 17.49 17.73 2.83
C GLY A 447 17.84 19.13 3.37
N ASN A 448 17.77 19.29 4.69
CA ASN A 448 18.31 20.48 5.34
C ASN A 448 19.84 20.60 5.11
N ASN A 449 20.30 21.78 4.69
CA ASN A 449 21.70 22.23 4.83
C ASN A 449 21.84 23.07 6.12
#